data_AF-A0A0F9W6T1-F1
#
_entry.id   AF-A0A0F9W6T1-F1
#
_cell.length_a   1.000
_cell.length_b   1.000
_cell.length_c   1.000
_cell.angle_alpha   90.00
_cell.angle_beta   90.00
_cell.angle_gamma   90.00
#
_symmetry.space_group_name_H-M   'P 1'
#
loop_
_entity.id
_entity.type
_entity.pdbx_description
1 polymer ?
#
loop_
_entity_poly.entity_id
_entity_poly.type
_entity_poly.pdbx_seq_one_letter_code
_entity_poly.pdbx_strand_id
1 'polypeptide(L)'
;MNLQEEEVKRELFIIECEDGFKPRSEKSKMISVIKKSSVDIKNWFYETGSRNSLPESWDEFKLRIIDLFIEQVLDSLYRYTNEPWSKYVERIRDKAF
;
A
#
# COMPACT_ATOMS: atom_id res chain seq x y z
N MET A 1 10.27 8.25 12.28
CA MET A 1 9.88 8.46 10.88
C MET A 1 9.89 7.09 10.23
N ASN A 2 8.74 6.57 9.80
CA ASN A 2 8.66 5.24 9.20
C ASN A 2 9.17 5.34 7.76
N LEU A 3 10.36 4.77 7.48
CA LEU A 3 11.03 4.87 6.17
C LEU A 3 10.13 4.41 5.02
N GLN A 4 9.29 3.41 5.27
CA GLN A 4 8.36 2.84 4.29
C GLN A 4 7.13 3.73 4.04
N GLU A 5 6.67 4.46 5.05
CA GLU A 5 5.59 5.44 4.88
C GLU A 5 6.03 6.58 3.95
N GLU A 6 7.25 7.07 4.13
CA GLU A 6 7.83 8.12 3.29
C GLU A 6 8.10 7.64 1.85
N GLU A 7 8.40 6.35 1.66
CA GLU A 7 8.51 5.74 0.33
C GLU A 7 7.17 5.71 -0.40
N VAL A 8 6.10 5.25 0.27
CA VAL A 8 4.74 5.25 -0.28
C VAL A 8 4.28 6.67 -0.64
N LYS A 9 4.51 7.65 0.25
CA LYS A 9 4.19 9.06 -0.02
C LYS A 9 4.94 9.60 -1.24
N ARG A 10 6.22 9.24 -1.40
CA ARG A 10 7.05 9.65 -2.54
C ARG A 10 6.51 9.11 -3.86
N GLU A 11 6.15 7.82 -3.89
CA GLU A 11 5.55 7.20 -5.08
C GLU A 11 4.21 7.83 -5.44
N LEU A 12 3.34 8.07 -4.45
CA LEU A 12 2.07 8.76 -4.64
C LEU A 12 2.28 10.16 -5.23
N PHE A 13 3.27 10.91 -4.74
CA PHE A 13 3.60 12.24 -5.25
C PHE A 13 4.10 12.20 -6.71
N ILE A 14 4.95 11.23 -7.06
CA ILE A 14 5.42 11.05 -8.44
C ILE A 14 4.23 10.79 -9.38
N ILE A 15 3.29 9.94 -8.98
CA ILE A 15 2.07 9.64 -9.74
C ILE A 15 1.19 10.89 -9.91
N GLU A 16 1.06 11.71 -8.86
CA GLU A 16 0.31 12.97 -8.93
C GLU A 16 0.90 13.97 -9.94
N CYS A 17 2.21 13.89 -10.17
CA CYS A 17 2.93 14.73 -11.13
C CYS A 17 2.85 14.22 -12.58
N GLU A 18 2.30 13.02 -12.83
CA GLU A 18 2.14 12.50 -14.19
C GLU A 18 1.23 13.42 -15.03
N ASP A 19 1.62 13.65 -16.29
CA ASP A 19 0.79 14.39 -17.23
C ASP A 19 -0.60 13.76 -17.38
N GLY A 20 -1.62 14.61 -17.28
CA GLY A 20 -3.00 14.18 -17.33
C GLY A 20 -3.46 13.43 -16.08
N PHE A 21 -2.74 13.45 -14.95
CA PHE A 21 -3.23 12.89 -13.68
C PHE A 21 -4.44 13.67 -13.13
N LYS A 22 -4.32 15.00 -13.01
CA LYS A 22 -5.36 15.87 -12.44
C LYS A 22 -6.76 15.70 -13.06
N PRO A 23 -6.93 15.64 -14.40
CA PRO A 23 -8.24 15.50 -15.03
C PRO A 23 -8.83 14.07 -14.97
N ARG A 24 -8.10 13.05 -14.47
CA ARG A 24 -8.62 11.69 -14.35
C ARG A 24 -9.76 11.63 -13.32
N SER A 25 -10.68 10.68 -13.51
CA SER A 25 -11.65 10.34 -12.48
C SER A 25 -10.95 9.75 -11.25
N GLU A 26 -11.56 9.88 -10.08
CA GLU A 26 -11.02 9.36 -8.81
C GLU A 26 -10.70 7.86 -8.90
N LYS A 27 -11.61 7.05 -9.45
CA LYS A 27 -11.38 5.62 -9.71
C LYS A 27 -10.18 5.39 -10.64
N SER A 28 -10.02 6.20 -11.67
CA SER A 28 -8.88 6.08 -12.59
C SER A 28 -7.56 6.43 -11.91
N LYS A 29 -7.53 7.42 -11.01
CA LYS A 29 -6.34 7.76 -10.21
C LYS A 29 -5.96 6.59 -9.29
N MET A 30 -6.95 6.01 -8.58
CA MET A 30 -6.73 4.84 -7.72
C MET A 30 -6.16 3.66 -8.52
N ILE A 31 -6.75 3.35 -9.70
CA ILE A 31 -6.27 2.26 -10.56
C ILE A 31 -4.80 2.42 -10.97
N SER A 32 -4.31 3.65 -11.18
CA SER A 32 -2.89 3.90 -11.50
C SER A 32 -1.93 3.38 -10.42
N VAL A 33 -2.34 3.43 -9.15
CA VAL A 33 -1.60 2.87 -8.02
C VAL A 33 -1.79 1.37 -7.94
N ILE A 34 -3.05 0.91 -7.94
CA ILE A 34 -3.40 -0.50 -7.74
C ILE A 34 -2.79 -1.42 -8.81
N LYS A 35 -2.64 -0.96 -10.06
CA LYS A 35 -2.00 -1.78 -11.10
C LYS A 35 -0.54 -2.12 -10.76
N LYS A 36 0.18 -1.19 -10.12
CA LYS A 36 1.59 -1.30 -9.76
C LYS A 36 1.80 -1.91 -8.37
N SER A 37 0.74 -2.12 -7.59
CA SER A 37 0.83 -2.61 -6.21
C SER A 37 0.94 -4.14 -6.10
N SER A 38 1.21 -4.59 -4.87
CA SER A 38 1.20 -6.01 -4.48
C SER A 38 -0.16 -6.67 -4.70
N VAL A 39 -0.17 -8.01 -4.73
CA VAL A 39 -1.39 -8.82 -4.85
C VAL A 39 -2.35 -8.55 -3.69
N ASP A 40 -1.84 -8.38 -2.48
CA ASP A 40 -2.66 -8.12 -1.29
C ASP A 40 -3.44 -6.80 -1.40
N ILE A 41 -2.79 -5.75 -1.91
CA ILE A 41 -3.44 -4.46 -2.14
C ILE A 41 -4.48 -4.56 -3.28
N LYS A 42 -4.20 -5.35 -4.31
CA LYS A 42 -5.17 -5.63 -5.39
C LYS A 42 -6.40 -6.38 -4.87
N ASN A 43 -6.20 -7.36 -3.98
CA ASN A 43 -7.27 -8.11 -3.33
C ASN A 43 -8.11 -7.20 -2.44
N TRP A 44 -7.47 -6.38 -1.59
CA TRP A 44 -8.16 -5.38 -0.78
C TRP A 44 -9.01 -4.44 -1.65
N PHE A 45 -8.46 -3.94 -2.75
CA PHE A 45 -9.18 -3.04 -3.65
C PHE A 45 -10.39 -3.73 -4.31
N TYR A 46 -10.24 -4.99 -4.72
CA TYR A 46 -11.35 -5.80 -5.25
C TYR A 46 -12.45 -6.01 -4.20
N GLU A 47 -12.09 -6.45 -2.99
CA GLU A 47 -13.05 -6.70 -1.92
C GLU A 47 -13.80 -5.43 -1.52
N THR A 48 -13.07 -4.35 -1.30
CA THR A 48 -13.62 -3.04 -0.96
C THR A 48 -14.52 -2.49 -2.07
N GLY A 49 -14.10 -2.65 -3.34
CA GLY A 49 -14.88 -2.29 -4.52
C GLY A 49 -16.13 -3.13 -4.70
N SER A 50 -16.07 -4.44 -4.46
CA SER A 50 -17.20 -5.35 -4.56
C SER A 50 -18.33 -5.00 -3.57
N ARG A 51 -17.98 -4.31 -2.47
CA ARG A 51 -18.89 -3.84 -1.43
C ARG A 51 -19.32 -2.38 -1.61
N ASN A 52 -18.96 -1.74 -2.73
CA ASN A 52 -19.19 -0.30 -2.98
C ASN A 52 -18.63 0.61 -1.88
N SER A 53 -17.51 0.23 -1.27
CA SER A 53 -16.90 0.92 -0.14
C SER A 53 -15.52 1.53 -0.48
N LEU A 54 -15.24 1.72 -1.78
CA LEU A 54 -14.02 2.38 -2.21
C LEU A 54 -14.02 3.83 -1.75
N PRO A 55 -12.83 4.40 -1.47
CA PRO A 55 -12.70 5.82 -1.18
C PRO A 55 -13.36 6.67 -2.27
N GLU A 56 -14.03 7.74 -1.87
CA GLU A 56 -14.75 8.62 -2.81
C GLU A 56 -13.81 9.65 -3.46
N SER A 57 -12.68 9.92 -2.80
CA SER A 57 -11.68 10.88 -3.24
C SER A 57 -10.27 10.31 -3.19
N TRP A 58 -9.39 10.90 -3.99
CA TRP A 58 -7.98 10.60 -4.03
C TRP A 58 -7.29 10.86 -2.70
N ASP A 59 -7.65 11.92 -1.99
CA ASP A 59 -7.06 12.23 -0.69
C ASP A 59 -7.44 11.18 0.36
N GLU A 60 -8.70 10.73 0.37
CA GLU A 60 -9.11 9.61 1.23
C GLU A 60 -8.38 8.31 0.85
N PHE A 61 -8.21 8.05 -0.44
CA PHE A 61 -7.47 6.89 -0.92
C PHE A 61 -6.00 6.90 -0.47
N LYS A 62 -5.31 8.04 -0.52
CA LYS A 62 -3.93 8.16 -0.04
C LYS A 62 -3.79 7.76 1.43
N LEU A 63 -4.71 8.23 2.28
CA LEU A 63 -4.71 7.88 3.71
C LEU A 63 -4.90 6.37 3.89
N ARG A 64 -5.91 5.79 3.23
CA ARG A 64 -6.19 4.35 3.30
C ARG A 64 -5.03 3.48 2.83
N ILE A 65 -4.38 3.87 1.74
CA ILE A 65 -3.23 3.12 1.22
C ILE A 65 -2.04 3.18 2.17
N ILE A 66 -1.76 4.35 2.75
CA ILE A 66 -0.68 4.48 3.73
C ILE A 66 -0.96 3.59 4.95
N ASP A 67 -2.18 3.60 5.47
CA ASP A 67 -2.58 2.76 6.60
C ASP A 67 -2.41 1.26 6.30
N LEU A 68 -2.88 0.80 5.12
CA LEU A 68 -2.73 -0.60 4.71
C LEU A 68 -1.26 -1.03 4.56
N PHE A 69 -0.41 -0.14 4.04
CA PHE A 69 1.02 -0.42 3.96
C PHE A 69 1.64 -0.52 5.35
N ILE A 70 1.27 0.37 6.28
CA ILE A 70 1.75 0.32 7.67
C ILE A 70 1.29 -0.96 8.36
N GLU A 71 0.02 -1.36 8.20
CA GLU A 71 -0.51 -2.60 8.76
C GLU A 71 0.22 -3.84 8.21
N GLN A 72 0.45 -3.92 6.88
CA GLN A 72 1.23 -5.01 6.28
C GLN A 72 2.66 -5.08 6.78
N VAL A 73 3.29 -3.92 6.99
CA VAL A 73 4.64 -3.84 7.57
C VAL A 73 4.62 -4.38 8.99
N LEU A 74 3.70 -3.90 9.84
CA LEU A 74 3.57 -4.31 11.23
C LEU A 74 3.28 -5.81 11.36
N ASP A 75 2.32 -6.34 10.59
CA ASP A 75 2.01 -7.77 10.53
C ASP A 75 3.24 -8.59 10.17
N SER A 76 4.05 -8.08 9.23
CA SER A 76 5.29 -8.73 8.85
C SER A 76 6.43 -8.59 9.86
N LEU A 77 6.32 -7.72 10.88
CA LEU A 77 7.29 -7.66 11.98
C LEU A 77 6.95 -8.65 13.10
N TYR A 78 5.74 -9.22 13.12
CA TYR A 78 5.42 -10.29 14.06
C TYR A 78 6.10 -11.60 13.66
N ARG A 79 6.71 -12.26 14.66
CA ARG A 79 7.19 -13.63 14.51
C ARG A 79 5.99 -14.57 14.53
N TYR A 80 5.83 -15.38 13.50
CA TYR A 80 4.75 -16.37 13.50
C TYR A 80 4.99 -17.42 14.58
N THR A 81 3.92 -17.95 15.18
CA THR A 81 3.97 -18.84 16.35
C THR A 81 4.84 -20.09 16.13
N ASN A 82 4.94 -20.55 14.88
CA ASN A 82 5.72 -21.73 14.47
C ASN A 82 7.00 -21.38 13.67
N GLU A 83 7.41 -20.11 13.64
CA GLU A 83 8.60 -19.67 12.91
C GLU A 83 9.87 -19.77 13.79
N PRO A 84 10.91 -20.51 13.36
CA PRO A 84 12.20 -20.51 14.04
C PRO A 84 12.82 -19.11 14.05
N TRP A 85 13.48 -18.74 15.15
CA TRP A 85 14.14 -17.43 15.31
C TRP A 85 15.09 -17.07 14.16
N SER A 86 15.84 -18.03 13.63
CA SER A 86 16.75 -17.81 12.50
C SER A 86 16.02 -17.32 11.26
N LYS A 87 14.88 -17.92 10.92
CA LYS A 87 14.04 -17.54 9.77
C LYS A 87 13.35 -16.20 9.97
N TYR A 88 12.91 -15.92 11.20
CA TYR A 88 12.34 -14.62 11.56
C TYR A 88 13.34 -13.48 11.37
N VAL A 89 14.56 -13.65 11.88
CA VAL A 89 15.63 -12.65 11.76
C VAL A 89 16.05 -12.45 10.30
N GLU A 90 16.13 -13.52 9.51
CA GLU A 90 16.41 -13.47 8.07
C GLU A 90 15.32 -12.68 7.32
N ARG A 91 14.04 -12.97 7.58
CA ARG A 91 12.89 -12.29 6.97
C ARG A 91 12.82 -10.79 7.30
N ILE A 92 13.15 -10.42 8.54
CA ILE A 92 13.21 -9.00 8.91
C ILE A 92 14.41 -8.31 8.27
N ARG A 93 15.56 -8.98 8.19
CA ARG A 93 16.77 -8.45 7.57
C ARG A 93 16.57 -8.17 6.08
N ASP A 94 15.96 -9.09 5.34
CA ASP A 94 15.71 -8.93 3.91
C ASP A 94 14.72 -7.81 3.57
N LYS A 95 13.90 -7.40 4.54
CA LYS A 95 12.93 -6.30 4.38
C LYS A 95 13.46 -4.93 4.82
N ALA A 96 14.63 -4.89 5.45
CA ALA A 96 15.24 -3.66 5.95
C ALA A 96 16.24 -3.02 4.95
N PHE A 97 16.36 -3.58 3.74
CA PHE A 97 17.25 -3.12 2.66
C PHE A 97 16.51 -2.92 1.35
#